data_AF-A0A975KMC4-F1
#
_entry.id   AF-A0A975KMC4-F1
#
_cell.length_a   1.000
_cell.length_b   1.000
_cell.length_c   1.000
_cell.angle_alpha   90.00
_cell.angle_beta   90.00
_cell.angle_gamma   90.00
#
_symmetry.space_group_name_H-M   'P 1'
#
loop_
_entity.id
_entity.type
_entity.pdbx_description
1 polymer ?
#
loop_
_entity_poly.entity_id
_entity_poly.type
_entity_poly.pdbx_seq_one_letter_code
_entity_poly.pdbx_strand_id
1 'polypeptide(L)'
;MSHLKGLAVLTLCTSVILGGCSILNSAEEEQDYEFVDGKNGAKEIKISEKEKERLKKVGEAYQEENYVPVQEYIGEGFTLAPDNGTDAIAESHKDEVEQAVEKFFKETYKTDIKVHNIVGTTDAASVFVESVGEPHFYTLAIIPVDVKNETVETDGVWSLEGEIEMSIITGLLAMINDEEFAVLDGYLEKLANENLIAGKRIEALANVGANKHATPYYRLNSSIDPFQDLLDAYFENPNRALEGWKSLAKDFSYNPDEISVAIDLFMPEKDIDPSDELINRIASDIIAMNGLPHAEYVIYLHDNFVDKTSGRGDKDNSLDWDNPDIIIGE
;
A
#
# COMPACT_ATOMS: atom_id res chain seq x y z
N MET A 1 -2.36 49.82 0.09
CA MET A 1 -1.72 49.78 -1.25
C MET A 1 -0.34 49.21 -0.99
N SER A 2 0.05 48.02 -1.43
CA SER A 2 -0.16 47.36 -2.71
C SER A 2 -0.33 45.85 -2.56
N HIS A 3 -1.00 45.28 -3.55
CA HIS A 3 -1.39 43.89 -3.72
C HIS A 3 -0.26 42.87 -3.57
N LEU A 4 -0.45 41.86 -2.70
CA LEU A 4 0.04 40.50 -2.94
C LEU A 4 -1.03 39.78 -3.76
N LYS A 5 -0.70 39.37 -4.99
CA LYS A 5 -1.52 38.49 -5.83
C LYS A 5 -0.75 37.20 -6.06
N GLY A 6 -1.38 36.10 -5.71
CA GLY A 6 -1.34 34.79 -6.38
C GLY A 6 0.03 34.18 -6.63
N LEU A 7 0.48 33.33 -5.70
CA LEU A 7 1.45 32.28 -5.99
C LEU A 7 0.64 30.99 -6.21
N ALA A 8 0.31 30.67 -7.46
CA ALA A 8 -0.10 29.33 -7.83
C ALA A 8 1.19 28.56 -8.16
N VAL A 9 1.70 27.83 -7.18
CA VAL A 9 2.70 26.79 -7.42
C VAL A 9 1.90 25.62 -7.99
N LEU A 10 1.97 25.43 -9.31
CA LEU A 10 1.46 24.24 -9.95
C LEU A 10 2.48 23.13 -9.66
N THR A 11 2.32 22.46 -8.52
CA THR A 11 3.03 21.22 -8.23
C THR A 11 2.50 20.19 -9.21
N LEU A 12 3.18 20.01 -10.33
CA LEU A 12 2.89 18.90 -11.23
C LEU A 12 3.23 17.62 -10.46
N CYS A 13 2.18 16.94 -10.02
CA CYS A 13 2.13 15.52 -9.68
C CYS A 13 3.38 14.75 -10.09
N THR A 14 4.31 14.56 -9.14
CA THR A 14 5.25 13.44 -9.15
C THR A 14 4.54 12.18 -8.65
N SER A 15 3.43 11.83 -9.30
CA SER A 15 2.79 10.51 -9.19
C SER A 15 3.14 9.61 -10.38
N VAL A 16 4.19 9.97 -11.15
CA VAL A 16 4.86 9.06 -12.10
C VAL A 16 5.80 8.11 -11.34
N ILE A 17 5.25 7.38 -10.38
CA ILE A 17 5.85 6.17 -9.78
C ILE A 17 4.66 5.25 -9.51
N LEU A 18 4.00 4.72 -10.55
CA LEU A 18 4.08 3.27 -10.85
C LEU A 18 3.52 2.93 -12.26
N GLY A 19 3.58 3.86 -13.21
CA GLY A 19 3.25 3.63 -14.63
C GLY A 19 4.35 4.10 -15.59
N GLY A 20 5.57 4.31 -15.07
CA GLY A 20 6.68 4.89 -15.80
C GLY A 20 7.29 3.92 -16.80
N CYS A 21 6.70 3.82 -18.00
CA CYS A 21 7.39 3.72 -19.30
C CYS A 21 6.41 3.69 -20.48
N SER A 22 5.14 3.36 -20.28
CA SER A 22 4.21 3.11 -21.41
C SER A 22 3.63 4.37 -22.05
N ILE A 23 3.53 5.49 -21.31
CA ILE A 23 2.98 6.76 -21.83
C ILE A 23 4.01 7.54 -22.68
N LEU A 24 5.31 7.19 -22.58
CA LEU A 24 6.37 7.86 -23.36
C LEU A 24 6.53 7.29 -24.78
N ASN A 25 6.06 6.08 -25.07
CA ASN A 25 6.21 5.47 -26.39
C ASN A 25 5.08 5.80 -27.38
N SER A 26 3.96 6.38 -26.94
CA SER A 26 2.89 6.84 -27.84
C SER A 26 2.92 8.35 -28.10
N ALA A 27 3.91 9.07 -27.57
CA ALA A 27 4.02 10.53 -27.67
C ALA A 27 5.05 11.00 -28.71
N GLU A 28 5.63 10.10 -29.52
CA GLU A 28 6.66 10.47 -30.51
C GLU A 28 6.12 11.24 -31.74
N GLU A 29 4.82 11.53 -31.86
CA GLU A 29 4.28 12.25 -33.03
C GLU A 29 3.59 13.62 -32.79
N GLU A 30 3.52 14.17 -31.58
CA GLU A 30 3.13 15.58 -31.39
C GLU A 30 4.07 16.33 -30.43
N GLN A 31 5.08 17.00 -31.02
CA GLN A 31 5.98 17.93 -30.34
C GLN A 31 5.24 19.19 -29.87
N ASP A 32 5.04 19.36 -28.57
CA ASP A 32 4.59 20.64 -27.99
C ASP A 32 5.21 20.93 -26.60
N TYR A 33 6.42 20.40 -26.35
CA TYR A 33 7.19 20.64 -25.13
C TYR A 33 8.41 21.52 -25.43
N GLU A 34 8.46 22.71 -24.82
CA GLU A 34 9.68 23.54 -24.81
C GLU A 34 10.42 23.31 -23.48
N PHE A 35 11.68 22.88 -23.55
CA PHE A 35 12.57 22.93 -22.39
C PHE A 35 13.04 24.37 -22.20
N VAL A 36 12.80 24.95 -21.03
CA VAL A 36 13.30 26.26 -20.65
C VAL A 36 14.25 26.16 -19.47
N ASP A 37 15.20 27.08 -19.39
CA ASP A 37 16.10 27.15 -18.24
C ASP A 37 15.31 27.63 -17.02
N GLY A 38 15.10 26.71 -16.08
CA GLY A 38 14.51 26.96 -14.78
C GLY A 38 15.52 27.55 -13.81
N LYS A 39 15.05 27.90 -12.61
CA LYS A 39 15.94 28.38 -11.55
C LYS A 39 16.92 27.27 -11.13
N ASN A 40 18.15 27.67 -10.79
CA ASN A 40 19.26 26.77 -10.37
C ASN A 40 19.75 25.77 -11.44
N GLY A 41 19.49 26.02 -12.74
CA GLY A 41 19.95 25.15 -13.82
C GLY A 41 19.11 23.89 -14.03
N ALA A 42 17.94 23.80 -13.38
CA ALA A 42 16.94 22.79 -13.70
C ALA A 42 16.31 23.09 -15.07
N LYS A 43 16.04 22.07 -15.87
CA LYS A 43 15.23 22.22 -17.09
C LYS A 43 13.75 22.18 -16.69
N GLU A 44 13.02 23.25 -16.95
CA GLU A 44 11.56 23.29 -16.80
C GLU A 44 10.91 22.91 -18.13
N ILE A 45 9.84 22.12 -18.07
CA ILE A 45 9.02 21.79 -19.24
C ILE A 45 7.92 22.83 -19.33
N LYS A 46 7.94 23.65 -20.38
CA LYS A 46 6.86 24.57 -20.69
C LYS A 46 5.84 23.85 -21.56
N ILE A 47 4.70 23.58 -20.96
CA ILE A 47 3.56 22.92 -21.58
C ILE A 47 2.64 24.00 -22.18
N SER A 48 2.21 23.84 -23.43
CA SER A 48 1.27 24.77 -24.07
C SER A 48 -0.09 24.75 -23.34
N GLU A 49 -0.84 25.86 -23.36
CA GLU A 49 -2.20 25.87 -22.76
C GLU A 49 -3.13 24.83 -23.42
N LYS A 50 -2.93 24.56 -24.71
CA LYS A 50 -3.63 23.50 -25.44
C LYS A 50 -3.30 22.12 -24.85
N GLU A 51 -2.04 21.87 -24.55
CA GLU A 51 -1.60 20.60 -23.96
C GLU A 51 -2.06 20.45 -22.50
N LYS A 52 -2.07 21.53 -21.71
CA LYS A 52 -2.68 21.51 -20.37
C LYS A 52 -4.15 21.12 -20.40
N GLU A 53 -4.93 21.72 -21.31
CA GLU A 53 -6.35 21.41 -21.48
C GLU A 53 -6.55 19.96 -21.96
N ARG A 54 -5.68 19.45 -22.84
CA ARG A 54 -5.71 18.05 -23.28
C ARG A 54 -5.45 17.10 -22.10
N LEU A 55 -4.39 17.34 -21.34
CA LEU A 55 -4.03 16.54 -20.16
C LEU A 55 -5.13 16.59 -19.10
N LYS A 56 -5.76 17.74 -18.88
CA LYS A 56 -6.91 17.88 -17.99
C LYS A 56 -8.06 16.96 -18.40
N LYS A 57 -8.44 16.98 -19.68
CA LYS A 57 -9.50 16.10 -20.21
C LYS A 57 -9.17 14.62 -20.13
N VAL A 58 -7.91 14.26 -20.36
CA VAL A 58 -7.43 12.87 -20.19
C VAL A 58 -7.54 12.46 -18.73
N GLY A 59 -7.17 13.32 -17.79
CA GLY A 59 -7.32 13.09 -16.35
C GLY A 59 -8.78 12.95 -15.92
N GLU A 60 -9.66 13.85 -16.37
CA GLU A 60 -11.10 13.78 -16.09
C GLU A 60 -11.73 12.48 -16.61
N ALA A 61 -11.40 12.08 -17.85
CA ALA A 61 -11.88 10.83 -18.42
C ALA A 61 -11.34 9.60 -17.68
N TYR A 62 -10.06 9.62 -17.28
CA TYR A 62 -9.47 8.56 -16.48
C TYR A 62 -10.16 8.45 -15.11
N GLN A 63 -10.45 9.59 -14.47
CA GLN A 63 -11.14 9.62 -13.18
C GLN A 63 -12.53 9.01 -13.29
N GLU A 64 -13.30 9.40 -14.31
CA GLU A 64 -14.65 8.88 -14.56
C GLU A 64 -14.65 7.37 -14.83
N GLU A 65 -13.63 6.85 -15.52
CA GLU A 65 -13.55 5.44 -15.89
C GLU A 65 -13.02 4.53 -14.77
N ASN A 66 -12.06 5.01 -13.98
CA ASN A 66 -11.24 4.14 -13.10
C ASN A 66 -11.48 4.33 -11.61
N TYR A 67 -12.13 5.40 -11.17
CA TYR A 67 -12.38 5.60 -9.74
C TYR A 67 -13.71 4.99 -9.31
N VAL A 68 -13.64 4.19 -8.25
CA VAL A 68 -14.78 3.50 -7.67
C VAL A 68 -14.86 3.81 -6.18
N PRO A 69 -16.07 3.83 -5.59
CA PRO A 69 -16.23 3.99 -4.14
C PRO A 69 -15.47 2.93 -3.35
N VAL A 70 -14.77 3.33 -2.29
CA VAL A 70 -13.94 2.44 -1.47
C VAL A 70 -14.73 1.29 -0.85
N GLN A 71 -16.01 1.51 -0.51
CA GLN A 71 -16.87 0.48 0.07
C GLN A 71 -17.38 -0.54 -0.97
N GLU A 72 -17.26 -0.23 -2.26
CA GLU A 72 -17.65 -1.09 -3.38
C GLU A 72 -16.43 -1.85 -3.94
N TYR A 73 -15.22 -1.30 -3.79
CA TYR A 73 -14.00 -1.89 -4.35
C TYR A 73 -13.54 -3.16 -3.62
N ILE A 74 -13.42 -4.26 -4.36
CA ILE A 74 -12.92 -5.55 -3.87
C ILE A 74 -11.62 -6.00 -4.57
N GLY A 75 -10.95 -5.12 -5.32
CA GLY A 75 -9.76 -5.46 -6.11
C GLY A 75 -10.02 -5.67 -7.62
N GLU A 76 -11.27 -5.57 -8.06
CA GLU A 76 -11.65 -5.70 -9.46
C GLU A 76 -11.05 -4.60 -10.35
N GLY A 77 -10.46 -5.00 -11.48
CA GLY A 77 -9.81 -4.06 -12.41
C GLY A 77 -8.39 -3.65 -12.01
N PHE A 78 -7.84 -4.22 -10.93
CA PHE A 78 -6.42 -4.05 -10.59
C PHE A 78 -5.53 -4.70 -11.63
N THR A 79 -4.42 -4.04 -11.97
CA THR A 79 -3.51 -4.49 -13.02
C THR A 79 -2.07 -4.15 -12.67
N LEU A 80 -1.13 -5.00 -13.07
CA LEU A 80 0.30 -4.69 -13.07
C LEU A 80 0.75 -4.48 -14.51
N ALA A 81 0.98 -3.23 -14.90
CA ALA A 81 1.40 -2.89 -16.26
C ALA A 81 2.95 -2.86 -16.39
N PRO A 82 3.52 -3.34 -17.50
CA PRO A 82 2.85 -3.95 -18.66
C PRO A 82 2.65 -5.47 -18.50
N ASP A 83 1.48 -5.96 -18.93
CA ASP A 83 1.18 -7.38 -19.12
C ASP A 83 1.32 -7.76 -20.61
N ASN A 84 2.09 -8.80 -20.91
CA ASN A 84 2.29 -9.35 -22.25
C ASN A 84 1.49 -10.65 -22.51
N GLY A 85 0.40 -10.87 -21.76
CA GLY A 85 -0.47 -12.04 -21.82
C GLY A 85 -0.22 -13.05 -20.69
N THR A 86 0.62 -12.71 -19.72
CA THR A 86 0.97 -13.59 -18.60
C THR A 86 -0.18 -13.75 -17.62
N ASP A 87 -1.07 -12.75 -17.51
CA ASP A 87 -2.25 -12.81 -16.66
C ASP A 87 -3.15 -14.01 -17.03
N ALA A 88 -3.51 -14.08 -18.31
CA ALA A 88 -4.32 -15.18 -18.83
C ALA A 88 -3.62 -16.54 -18.74
N ILE A 89 -2.30 -16.59 -18.96
CA ILE A 89 -1.53 -17.83 -18.86
C ILE A 89 -1.48 -18.32 -17.40
N ALA A 90 -1.17 -17.44 -16.45
CA ALA A 90 -1.08 -17.77 -15.04
C ALA A 90 -2.45 -18.20 -14.48
N GLU A 91 -3.53 -17.49 -14.83
CA GLU A 91 -4.89 -17.87 -14.41
C GLU A 91 -5.33 -19.22 -15.03
N SER A 92 -4.91 -19.53 -16.26
CA SER A 92 -5.17 -20.85 -16.85
C SER A 92 -4.43 -22.01 -16.16
N HIS A 93 -3.35 -21.71 -15.43
CA HIS A 93 -2.55 -22.64 -14.63
C HIS A 93 -2.75 -22.44 -13.12
N LYS A 94 -3.87 -21.86 -12.69
CA LYS A 94 -4.12 -21.47 -11.30
C LYS A 94 -3.78 -22.54 -10.27
N ASP A 95 -4.25 -23.77 -10.45
CA ASP A 95 -3.98 -24.86 -9.50
C ASP A 95 -2.48 -25.16 -9.34
N GLU A 96 -1.69 -25.04 -10.42
CA GLU A 96 -0.24 -25.24 -10.41
C GLU A 96 0.48 -24.07 -9.74
N VAL A 97 0.02 -22.84 -10.03
CA VAL A 97 0.52 -21.61 -9.41
C VAL A 97 0.29 -21.63 -7.90
N GLU A 98 -0.93 -21.93 -7.45
CA GLU A 98 -1.29 -21.99 -6.04
C GLU A 98 -0.43 -23.02 -5.29
N GLN A 99 -0.29 -24.24 -5.83
CA GLN A 99 0.55 -25.27 -5.21
C GLN A 99 2.03 -24.89 -5.15
N ALA A 100 2.56 -24.24 -6.20
CA ALA A 100 3.95 -23.81 -6.23
C ALA A 100 4.23 -22.72 -5.18
N VAL A 101 3.32 -21.74 -5.07
CA VAL A 101 3.43 -20.65 -4.10
C VAL A 101 3.24 -21.16 -2.67
N GLU A 102 2.24 -22.00 -2.41
CA GLU A 102 2.07 -22.64 -1.09
C GLU A 102 3.32 -23.41 -0.66
N LYS A 103 3.90 -24.19 -1.58
CA LYS A 103 5.15 -24.91 -1.33
C LYS A 103 6.30 -23.96 -1.01
N PHE A 104 6.45 -22.89 -1.79
CA PHE A 104 7.48 -21.87 -1.56
C PHE A 104 7.38 -21.24 -0.16
N PHE A 105 6.19 -20.80 0.25
CA PHE A 105 5.99 -20.24 1.60
C PHE A 105 6.24 -21.27 2.71
N LYS A 106 5.76 -22.50 2.53
CA LYS A 106 5.95 -23.56 3.53
C LYS A 106 7.42 -23.95 3.69
N GLU A 107 8.15 -24.11 2.59
CA GLU A 107 9.53 -24.57 2.60
C GLU A 107 10.51 -23.47 3.02
N THR A 108 10.36 -22.27 2.47
CA THR A 108 11.26 -21.13 2.69
C THR A 108 10.93 -20.40 3.99
N TYR A 109 9.65 -20.10 4.22
CA TYR A 109 9.22 -19.21 5.30
C TYR A 109 8.55 -19.92 6.48
N LYS A 110 8.27 -21.23 6.38
CA LYS A 110 7.55 -22.00 7.41
C LYS A 110 6.15 -21.48 7.69
N THR A 111 5.54 -20.86 6.69
CA THR A 111 4.21 -20.24 6.77
C THR A 111 3.25 -20.98 5.85
N ASP A 112 2.06 -21.30 6.37
CA ASP A 112 0.94 -21.72 5.52
C ASP A 112 0.20 -20.46 5.06
N ILE A 113 -0.19 -20.40 3.78
CA ILE A 113 -0.80 -19.23 3.15
C ILE A 113 -2.12 -19.58 2.46
N LYS A 114 -2.88 -18.54 2.09
CA LYS A 114 -4.02 -18.59 1.18
C LYS A 114 -3.76 -17.64 0.01
N VAL A 115 -3.91 -18.15 -1.21
CA VAL A 115 -3.86 -17.33 -2.43
C VAL A 115 -5.20 -16.63 -2.64
N HIS A 116 -5.16 -15.33 -2.96
CA HIS A 116 -6.34 -14.51 -3.19
C HIS A 116 -6.44 -14.01 -4.63
N ASN A 117 -5.32 -13.59 -5.22
CA ASN A 117 -5.31 -13.02 -6.56
C ASN A 117 -4.01 -13.38 -7.31
N ILE A 118 -4.12 -13.51 -8.63
CA ILE A 118 -3.01 -13.74 -9.54
C ILE A 118 -3.09 -12.63 -10.58
N VAL A 119 -2.00 -11.87 -10.73
CA VAL A 119 -1.97 -10.71 -11.63
C VAL A 119 -0.73 -10.79 -12.50
N GLY A 120 -0.95 -10.88 -13.81
CA GLY A 120 0.13 -10.89 -14.79
C GLY A 120 0.94 -9.59 -14.82
N THR A 121 2.23 -9.74 -15.09
CA THR A 121 3.16 -8.66 -15.45
C THR A 121 4.16 -9.19 -16.48
N THR A 122 5.11 -8.38 -16.94
CA THR A 122 6.03 -8.80 -18.00
C THR A 122 6.81 -10.05 -17.59
N ASP A 123 6.60 -11.14 -18.34
CA ASP A 123 7.26 -12.46 -18.18
C ASP A 123 7.07 -13.13 -16.80
N ALA A 124 6.10 -12.69 -15.99
CA ALA A 124 5.79 -13.27 -14.68
C ALA A 124 4.34 -12.98 -14.25
N ALA A 125 3.90 -13.59 -13.15
CA ALA A 125 2.69 -13.21 -12.45
C ALA A 125 3.00 -12.96 -10.96
N SER A 126 2.38 -11.92 -10.40
CA SER A 126 2.38 -11.68 -8.96
C SER A 126 1.19 -12.40 -8.33
N VAL A 127 1.46 -13.17 -7.28
CA VAL A 127 0.48 -13.97 -6.57
C VAL A 127 0.29 -13.37 -5.18
N PHE A 128 -0.86 -12.77 -4.94
CA PHE A 128 -1.22 -12.11 -3.68
C PHE A 128 -1.71 -13.14 -2.69
N VAL A 129 -1.13 -13.14 -1.49
CA VAL A 129 -1.35 -14.15 -0.46
C VAL A 129 -1.58 -13.53 0.91
N GLU A 130 -2.28 -14.28 1.75
CA GLU A 130 -2.51 -13.98 3.17
C GLU A 130 -1.96 -15.15 4.00
N SER A 131 -1.31 -14.88 5.13
CA SER A 131 -0.90 -15.93 6.06
C SER A 131 -2.11 -16.58 6.76
N VAL A 132 -2.03 -17.89 7.01
CA VAL A 132 -3.07 -18.61 7.73
C VAL A 132 -2.79 -18.54 9.23
N GLY A 133 -3.66 -17.85 9.97
CA GLY A 133 -3.53 -17.68 11.41
C GLY A 133 -2.46 -16.64 11.79
N GLU A 134 -1.82 -16.83 12.93
CA GLU A 134 -0.81 -15.89 13.42
C GLU A 134 0.62 -16.36 13.12
N PRO A 135 1.56 -15.43 12.81
CA PRO A 135 1.34 -14.00 12.60
C PRO A 135 0.52 -13.69 11.33
N HIS A 136 -0.48 -12.80 11.44
CA HIS A 136 -1.32 -12.39 10.32
C HIS A 136 -0.69 -11.28 9.46
N PHE A 137 -0.57 -11.52 8.15
CA PHE A 137 -0.06 -10.56 7.18
C PHE A 137 -0.50 -10.88 5.73
N TYR A 138 -0.42 -9.85 4.87
CA TYR A 138 -0.58 -9.95 3.42
C TYR A 138 0.74 -9.68 2.71
N THR A 139 1.04 -10.43 1.67
CA THR A 139 2.26 -10.26 0.88
C THR A 139 2.07 -10.81 -0.54
N LEU A 140 3.14 -10.87 -1.34
CA LEU A 140 3.12 -11.51 -2.65
C LEU A 140 4.33 -12.40 -2.88
N ALA A 141 4.16 -13.37 -3.78
CA ALA A 141 5.25 -14.06 -4.45
C ALA A 141 5.17 -13.82 -5.96
N ILE A 142 6.26 -14.06 -6.66
CA ILE A 142 6.37 -13.88 -8.10
C ILE A 142 6.67 -15.25 -8.72
N ILE A 143 5.88 -15.64 -9.70
CA ILE A 143 6.08 -16.86 -10.49
C ILE A 143 6.44 -16.48 -11.94
N PRO A 144 7.55 -16.98 -12.50
CA PRO A 144 7.89 -16.73 -13.90
C PRO A 144 6.91 -17.42 -14.84
N VAL A 145 6.65 -16.76 -15.97
CA VAL A 145 5.72 -17.25 -17.02
C VAL A 145 6.44 -17.27 -18.35
N ASP A 146 6.52 -18.45 -18.97
CA ASP A 146 7.00 -18.60 -20.34
C ASP A 146 5.85 -18.34 -21.32
N VAL A 147 5.78 -17.09 -21.80
CA VAL A 147 4.75 -16.65 -22.75
C VAL A 147 4.81 -17.40 -24.08
N LYS A 148 5.99 -17.87 -24.50
CA LYS A 148 6.13 -18.57 -25.81
C LYS A 148 5.57 -19.98 -25.75
N ASN A 149 5.75 -20.65 -24.63
CA ASN A 149 5.29 -22.01 -24.42
C ASN A 149 3.94 -22.08 -23.69
N GLU A 150 3.41 -20.93 -23.25
CA GLU A 150 2.17 -20.81 -22.47
C GLU A 150 2.22 -21.64 -21.17
N THR A 151 3.35 -21.60 -20.45
CA THR A 151 3.57 -22.38 -19.22
C THR A 151 4.04 -21.52 -18.06
N VAL A 152 3.80 -21.98 -16.83
CA VAL A 152 4.34 -21.37 -15.60
C VAL A 152 5.58 -22.15 -15.12
N GLU A 153 6.60 -21.44 -14.61
CA GLU A 153 7.82 -22.05 -14.07
C GLU A 153 7.67 -22.30 -12.57
N THR A 154 7.02 -23.39 -12.17
CA THR A 154 6.66 -23.69 -10.77
C THR A 154 7.85 -23.83 -9.82
N ASP A 155 9.04 -24.17 -10.32
CA ASP A 155 10.27 -24.24 -9.52
C ASP A 155 10.99 -22.88 -9.42
N GLY A 156 10.50 -21.87 -10.13
CA GLY A 156 11.07 -20.53 -10.22
C GLY A 156 10.42 -19.50 -9.31
N VAL A 157 9.56 -19.89 -8.37
CA VAL A 157 8.88 -18.95 -7.45
C VAL A 157 9.89 -18.21 -6.58
N TRP A 158 9.74 -16.89 -6.50
CA TRP A 158 10.63 -16.01 -5.72
C TRP A 158 9.84 -14.84 -5.10
N SER A 159 10.52 -14.04 -4.27
CA SER A 159 9.97 -12.84 -3.63
C SER A 159 10.94 -11.68 -3.75
N LEU A 160 10.41 -10.45 -3.72
CA LEU A 160 11.24 -9.26 -3.55
C LEU A 160 11.99 -9.36 -2.22
N GLU A 161 13.28 -9.05 -2.25
CA GLU A 161 14.16 -9.15 -1.09
C GLU A 161 13.59 -8.39 0.11
N GLY A 162 13.38 -9.10 1.22
CA GLY A 162 12.90 -8.53 2.48
C GLY A 162 11.39 -8.34 2.59
N GLU A 163 10.60 -8.43 1.52
CA GLU A 163 9.16 -8.12 1.60
C GLU A 163 8.38 -9.14 2.45
N ILE A 164 8.71 -10.41 2.34
CA ILE A 164 8.05 -11.46 3.15
C ILE A 164 8.54 -11.39 4.60
N GLU A 165 9.84 -11.16 4.80
CA GLU A 165 10.46 -11.01 6.12
C GLU A 165 9.84 -9.83 6.89
N MET A 166 9.68 -8.66 6.25
CA MET A 166 8.97 -7.52 6.83
C MET A 166 7.50 -7.83 7.11
N SER A 167 6.84 -8.61 6.24
CA SER A 167 5.45 -9.04 6.46
C SER A 167 5.32 -9.93 7.70
N ILE A 168 6.24 -10.87 7.89
CA ILE A 168 6.32 -11.70 9.10
C ILE A 168 6.58 -10.84 10.34
N ILE A 169 7.55 -9.93 10.28
CA ILE A 169 7.91 -9.04 11.41
C ILE A 169 6.71 -8.21 11.84
N THR A 170 6.07 -7.51 10.90
CA THR A 170 4.90 -6.67 11.22
C THR A 170 3.72 -7.49 11.75
N GLY A 171 3.48 -8.70 11.23
CA GLY A 171 2.46 -9.59 11.77
C GLY A 171 2.78 -10.06 13.20
N LEU A 172 4.06 -10.35 13.48
CA LEU A 172 4.51 -10.68 14.84
C LEU A 172 4.34 -9.48 15.78
N LEU A 173 4.71 -8.27 15.34
CA LEU A 173 4.56 -7.05 16.13
C LEU A 173 3.10 -6.76 16.46
N ALA A 174 2.19 -6.91 15.50
CA ALA A 174 0.76 -6.76 15.73
C ALA A 174 0.22 -7.79 16.74
N MET A 175 0.61 -9.05 16.59
CA MET A 175 0.24 -10.12 17.51
C MET A 175 0.80 -9.89 18.93
N ILE A 176 2.04 -9.39 19.05
CA ILE A 176 2.71 -9.15 20.34
C ILE A 176 2.10 -7.95 21.08
N ASN A 177 1.71 -6.90 20.35
CA ASN A 177 1.14 -5.66 20.89
C ASN A 177 -0.39 -5.64 20.69
N ASP A 178 -1.04 -6.79 20.85
CA ASP A 178 -2.48 -6.97 20.61
C ASP A 178 -3.35 -6.06 21.47
N GLU A 179 -2.97 -5.87 22.74
CA GLU A 179 -3.67 -4.97 23.67
C GLU A 179 -3.55 -3.50 23.24
N GLU A 180 -2.38 -3.09 22.77
CA GLU A 180 -2.13 -1.72 22.31
C GLU A 180 -2.82 -1.43 20.97
N PHE A 181 -2.77 -2.36 20.01
CA PHE A 181 -3.49 -2.23 18.75
C PHE A 181 -5.01 -2.24 18.95
N ALA A 182 -5.53 -2.98 19.95
CA ALA A 182 -6.96 -2.93 20.29
C ALA A 182 -7.43 -1.53 20.74
N VAL A 183 -6.53 -0.70 21.28
CA VAL A 183 -6.83 0.71 21.60
C VAL A 183 -7.03 1.52 20.31
N LEU A 184 -6.12 1.37 19.34
CA LEU A 184 -6.22 2.03 18.04
C LEU A 184 -7.46 1.57 17.27
N ASP A 185 -7.70 0.26 17.22
CA ASP A 185 -8.87 -0.34 16.57
C ASP A 185 -10.17 0.22 17.14
N GLY A 186 -10.32 0.20 18.47
CA GLY A 186 -11.52 0.71 19.12
C GLY A 186 -11.78 2.20 18.84
N TYR A 187 -10.72 2.99 18.67
CA TYR A 187 -10.83 4.39 18.27
C TYR A 187 -11.33 4.55 16.83
N LEU A 188 -10.68 3.86 15.88
CA LEU A 188 -11.02 3.95 14.46
C LEU A 188 -12.41 3.37 14.17
N GLU A 189 -12.77 2.25 14.79
CA GLU A 189 -14.11 1.66 14.73
C GLU A 189 -15.17 2.62 15.25
N LYS A 190 -14.89 3.36 16.33
CA LYS A 190 -15.82 4.37 16.84
C LYS A 190 -16.07 5.46 15.80
N LEU A 191 -15.02 6.00 15.17
CA LEU A 191 -15.17 7.02 14.13
C LEU A 191 -15.96 6.47 12.92
N ALA A 192 -15.70 5.22 12.53
CA ALA A 192 -16.43 4.57 11.44
C ALA A 192 -17.92 4.37 11.80
N ASN A 193 -18.22 3.95 13.03
CA ASN A 193 -19.60 3.81 13.54
C ASN A 193 -20.35 5.15 13.66
N GLU A 194 -19.62 6.24 13.90
CA GLU A 194 -20.14 7.62 13.85
C GLU A 194 -20.30 8.14 12.41
N ASN A 195 -20.00 7.32 11.39
CA ASN A 195 -20.00 7.67 9.98
C ASN A 195 -19.13 8.89 9.67
N LEU A 196 -17.97 8.99 10.35
CA LEU A 196 -16.99 10.04 10.11
C LEU A 196 -15.91 9.61 9.12
N ILE A 197 -15.62 8.31 9.07
CA ILE A 197 -14.60 7.70 8.21
C ILE A 197 -15.11 6.38 7.64
N ALA A 198 -14.48 5.94 6.56
CA ALA A 198 -14.55 4.59 6.02
C ALA A 198 -13.14 4.00 5.90
N GLY A 199 -13.08 2.67 5.89
CA GLY A 199 -11.87 1.91 5.60
C GLY A 199 -12.02 1.11 4.31
N LYS A 200 -10.91 0.52 3.86
CA LYS A 200 -10.91 -0.42 2.73
C LYS A 200 -11.66 -1.70 3.08
N ARG A 201 -12.24 -2.32 2.07
CA ARG A 201 -12.79 -3.68 2.19
C ARG A 201 -11.67 -4.69 2.47
N ILE A 202 -11.96 -5.68 3.31
CA ILE A 202 -11.01 -6.76 3.59
C ILE A 202 -10.64 -7.52 2.31
N GLU A 203 -11.60 -7.67 1.38
CA GLU A 203 -11.36 -8.32 0.09
C GLU A 203 -10.39 -7.51 -0.79
N ALA A 204 -10.46 -6.18 -0.74
CA ALA A 204 -9.50 -5.33 -1.44
C ALA A 204 -8.09 -5.50 -0.82
N LEU A 205 -7.97 -5.52 0.50
CA LEU A 205 -6.66 -5.73 1.15
C LEU A 205 -6.03 -7.06 0.69
N ALA A 206 -6.81 -8.12 0.64
CA ALA A 206 -6.35 -9.45 0.23
C ALA A 206 -6.01 -9.56 -1.27
N ASN A 207 -6.79 -8.92 -2.14
CA ASN A 207 -6.65 -9.07 -3.59
C ASN A 207 -5.62 -8.13 -4.23
N VAL A 208 -5.36 -6.98 -3.63
CA VAL A 208 -4.46 -5.97 -4.22
C VAL A 208 -3.34 -5.51 -3.29
N GLY A 209 -3.42 -5.85 -2.00
CA GLY A 209 -2.44 -5.45 -1.00
C GLY A 209 -1.38 -6.51 -0.73
N ALA A 210 -0.12 -6.20 -1.01
CA ALA A 210 1.03 -6.82 -0.34
C ALA A 210 1.44 -5.95 0.86
N ASN A 211 0.46 -5.67 1.72
CA ASN A 211 0.52 -4.58 2.70
C ASN A 211 1.03 -5.01 4.08
N LYS A 212 1.73 -6.14 4.18
CA LYS A 212 2.28 -6.65 5.44
C LYS A 212 1.13 -6.86 6.44
N HIS A 213 1.27 -6.56 7.72
CA HIS A 213 0.12 -6.52 8.61
C HIS A 213 -0.79 -5.32 8.26
N ALA A 214 -2.06 -5.58 7.91
CA ALA A 214 -3.00 -4.54 7.51
C ALA A 214 -4.43 -4.83 7.96
N THR A 215 -5.13 -3.77 8.34
CA THR A 215 -6.55 -3.72 8.66
C THR A 215 -7.28 -2.85 7.63
N PRO A 216 -8.62 -2.78 7.65
CA PRO A 216 -9.38 -1.80 6.86
C PRO A 216 -8.93 -0.35 7.02
N TYR A 217 -8.28 0.00 8.13
CA TYR A 217 -8.01 1.40 8.50
C TYR A 217 -6.53 1.75 8.57
N TYR A 218 -5.63 0.77 8.71
CA TYR A 218 -4.20 1.05 8.76
C TYR A 218 -3.37 -0.14 8.28
N ARG A 219 -2.10 0.11 7.98
CA ARG A 219 -1.08 -0.90 7.69
C ARG A 219 0.20 -0.61 8.44
N LEU A 220 0.94 -1.67 8.73
CA LEU A 220 2.24 -1.58 9.36
C LEU A 220 3.36 -1.65 8.33
N ASN A 221 4.45 -0.97 8.63
CA ASN A 221 5.72 -1.15 7.97
C ASN A 221 6.82 -1.20 9.03
N SER A 222 7.93 -1.86 8.70
CA SER A 222 9.09 -1.91 9.60
C SER A 222 10.39 -2.06 8.82
N SER A 223 11.49 -1.66 9.44
CA SER A 223 12.82 -2.14 9.04
C SER A 223 13.01 -3.62 9.43
N ILE A 224 13.96 -4.33 8.80
CA ILE A 224 14.30 -5.71 9.19
C ILE A 224 15.34 -5.72 10.30
N ASP A 225 16.41 -4.94 10.16
CA ASP A 225 17.59 -4.97 11.03
C ASP A 225 17.28 -4.89 12.54
N PRO A 226 16.37 -4.02 13.03
CA PRO A 226 16.05 -3.93 14.46
C PRO A 226 15.32 -5.16 15.01
N PHE A 227 14.74 -5.97 14.13
CA PHE A 227 13.89 -7.11 14.47
C PHE A 227 14.44 -8.45 13.96
N GLN A 228 15.73 -8.50 13.59
CA GLN A 228 16.36 -9.72 13.07
C GLN A 228 16.24 -10.89 14.05
N ASP A 229 16.45 -10.65 15.35
CA ASP A 229 16.33 -11.69 16.39
C ASP A 229 14.89 -12.23 16.51
N LEU A 230 13.87 -11.39 16.26
CA LEU A 230 12.47 -11.80 16.26
C LEU A 230 12.18 -12.68 15.03
N LEU A 231 12.71 -12.30 13.86
CA LEU A 231 12.61 -13.06 12.62
C LEU A 231 13.35 -14.41 12.71
N ASP A 232 14.56 -14.43 13.26
CA ASP A 232 15.32 -15.66 13.48
C ASP A 232 14.56 -16.62 14.41
N ALA A 233 13.99 -16.10 15.51
CA ALA A 233 13.16 -16.87 16.42
C ALA A 233 11.90 -17.44 15.74
N TYR A 234 11.35 -16.76 14.73
CA TYR A 234 10.26 -17.25 13.90
C TYR A 234 10.68 -18.43 13.03
N PHE A 235 11.81 -18.33 12.33
CA PHE A 235 12.30 -19.44 11.51
C PHE A 235 12.71 -20.67 12.34
N GLU A 236 13.13 -20.48 13.59
CA GLU A 236 13.38 -21.58 14.52
C GLU A 236 12.10 -22.28 14.99
N ASN A 237 11.07 -21.52 15.34
CA ASN A 237 9.80 -22.07 15.83
C ASN A 237 8.62 -21.10 15.60
N PRO A 238 7.94 -21.17 14.44
CA PRO A 238 6.84 -20.27 14.13
C PRO A 238 5.61 -20.54 15.02
N ASN A 239 5.49 -21.75 15.58
CA ASN A 239 4.36 -22.17 16.43
C ASN A 239 4.58 -21.86 17.92
N ARG A 240 5.47 -20.92 18.25
CA ARG A 240 5.68 -20.47 19.62
C ARG A 240 4.40 -19.84 20.17
N ALA A 241 4.09 -20.10 21.44
CA ALA A 241 2.93 -19.51 22.11
C ALA A 241 3.09 -17.99 22.30
N LEU A 242 1.98 -17.26 22.29
CA LEU A 242 1.94 -15.79 22.43
C LEU A 242 2.77 -15.27 23.61
N GLU A 243 2.62 -15.85 24.80
CA GLU A 243 3.42 -15.45 25.98
C GLU A 243 4.93 -15.62 25.76
N GLY A 244 5.33 -16.59 24.94
CA GLY A 244 6.72 -16.78 24.53
C GLY A 244 7.20 -15.68 23.58
N TRP A 245 6.33 -15.20 22.68
CA TRP A 245 6.62 -14.06 21.81
C TRP A 245 6.71 -12.76 22.61
N LYS A 246 5.71 -12.48 23.46
CA LYS A 246 5.70 -11.32 24.37
C LYS A 246 6.93 -11.31 25.30
N SER A 247 7.36 -12.48 25.78
CA SER A 247 8.58 -12.56 26.60
C SER A 247 9.85 -12.27 25.82
N LEU A 248 9.94 -12.68 24.55
CA LEU A 248 11.09 -12.38 23.69
C LEU A 248 11.15 -10.89 23.37
N ALA A 249 9.98 -10.29 23.13
CA ALA A 249 9.87 -8.88 22.75
C ALA A 249 10.32 -7.88 23.82
N LYS A 250 10.25 -8.27 25.10
CA LYS A 250 10.70 -7.42 26.22
C LYS A 250 12.18 -7.06 26.18
N ASP A 251 12.98 -7.87 25.48
CA ASP A 251 14.41 -7.66 25.35
C ASP A 251 14.76 -6.79 24.13
N PHE A 252 13.79 -6.49 23.25
CA PHE A 252 13.99 -5.61 22.11
C PHE A 252 13.79 -4.15 22.49
N SER A 253 14.81 -3.35 22.23
CA SER A 253 14.71 -1.90 22.19
C SER A 253 14.87 -1.47 20.75
N TYR A 254 13.85 -0.79 20.23
CA TYR A 254 13.85 -0.22 18.90
C TYR A 254 13.46 1.27 19.00
N ASN A 255 13.93 2.07 18.04
CA ASN A 255 13.46 3.44 17.94
C ASN A 255 12.06 3.43 17.30
N PRO A 256 11.11 4.29 17.73
CA PRO A 256 9.76 4.19 17.19
C PRO A 256 9.67 4.49 15.68
N ASP A 257 10.67 5.16 15.07
CA ASP A 257 10.77 5.36 13.61
C ASP A 257 11.13 4.08 12.83
N GLU A 258 11.46 2.98 13.52
CA GLU A 258 11.68 1.66 12.91
C GLU A 258 10.38 0.90 12.62
N ILE A 259 9.25 1.39 13.13
CA ILE A 259 7.90 0.89 12.85
C ILE A 259 7.05 2.07 12.43
N SER A 260 6.39 1.99 11.28
CA SER A 260 5.37 2.96 10.93
C SER A 260 3.97 2.35 10.85
N VAL A 261 3.02 3.06 11.44
CA VAL A 261 1.59 2.79 11.39
C VAL A 261 0.98 3.82 10.43
N ALA A 262 0.75 3.39 9.18
CA ALA A 262 0.10 4.22 8.17
C ALA A 262 -1.42 4.02 8.27
N ILE A 263 -2.11 5.01 8.85
CA ILE A 263 -3.57 5.07 8.97
C ILE A 263 -4.14 5.63 7.66
N ASP A 264 -4.87 4.81 6.91
CA ASP A 264 -5.36 5.08 5.54
C ASP A 264 -6.90 5.10 5.57
N LEU A 265 -7.47 6.31 5.60
CA LEU A 265 -8.89 6.55 5.83
C LEU A 265 -9.55 7.25 4.65
N PHE A 266 -10.85 7.03 4.51
CA PHE A 266 -11.65 7.57 3.41
C PHE A 266 -12.87 8.31 3.94
N MET A 267 -13.32 9.35 3.23
CA MET A 267 -14.63 9.93 3.49
C MET A 267 -15.72 8.88 3.21
N PRO A 268 -16.74 8.73 4.07
CA PRO A 268 -17.74 7.68 3.92
C PRO A 268 -18.77 7.98 2.82
N GLU A 269 -19.01 9.26 2.53
CA GLU A 269 -19.96 9.70 1.52
C GLU A 269 -19.26 10.14 0.23
N LYS A 270 -19.88 9.80 -0.91
CA LYS A 270 -19.43 10.25 -2.24
C LYS A 270 -19.49 11.78 -2.32
N ASP A 271 -18.57 12.36 -3.11
CA ASP A 271 -18.50 13.80 -3.40
C ASP A 271 -18.28 14.69 -2.16
N ILE A 272 -17.80 14.12 -1.05
CA ILE A 272 -17.33 14.86 0.12
C ILE A 272 -15.81 14.86 0.11
N ASP A 273 -15.24 16.07 0.03
CA ASP A 273 -13.80 16.26 0.17
C ASP A 273 -13.35 15.95 1.61
N PRO A 274 -12.14 15.41 1.78
CA PRO A 274 -11.53 15.24 3.10
C PRO A 274 -11.39 16.61 3.79
N SER A 275 -11.59 16.62 5.12
CA SER A 275 -11.67 17.85 5.91
C SER A 275 -10.45 18.01 6.82
N ASP A 276 -9.84 19.20 6.77
CA ASP A 276 -8.79 19.62 7.70
C ASP A 276 -9.22 19.44 9.17
N GLU A 277 -10.48 19.74 9.50
CA GLU A 277 -10.98 19.60 10.87
C GLU A 277 -10.96 18.15 11.34
N LEU A 278 -11.32 17.22 10.46
CA LEU A 278 -11.37 15.80 10.77
C LEU A 278 -9.96 15.23 10.92
N ILE A 279 -9.08 15.45 9.94
CA ILE A 279 -7.71 14.92 10.01
C ILE A 279 -6.97 15.50 11.23
N ASN A 280 -7.12 16.80 11.53
CA ASN A 280 -6.53 17.44 12.72
C ASN A 280 -7.12 16.94 14.05
N ARG A 281 -8.38 16.51 14.06
CA ARG A 281 -8.97 15.85 15.23
C ARG A 281 -8.37 14.47 15.43
N ILE A 282 -8.29 13.64 14.38
CA ILE A 282 -7.74 12.28 14.45
C ILE A 282 -6.29 12.31 14.93
N ALA A 283 -5.51 13.16 14.28
CA ALA A 283 -4.21 13.63 14.68
C ALA A 283 -4.05 13.92 16.18
N SER A 284 -4.85 14.85 16.69
CA SER A 284 -4.78 15.29 18.08
C SER A 284 -5.20 14.18 19.06
N ASP A 285 -6.20 13.38 18.68
CA ASP A 285 -6.68 12.26 19.48
C ASP A 285 -5.59 11.19 19.61
N ILE A 286 -4.87 10.85 18.53
CA ILE A 286 -3.74 9.89 18.53
C ILE A 286 -2.61 10.38 19.42
N ILE A 287 -2.19 11.65 19.30
CA ILE A 287 -1.12 12.22 20.15
C ILE A 287 -1.50 12.18 21.64
N ALA A 288 -2.76 12.40 21.97
CA ALA A 288 -3.23 12.42 23.35
C ALA A 288 -3.55 11.01 23.90
N MET A 289 -3.55 9.99 23.04
CA MET A 289 -3.94 8.63 23.39
C MET A 289 -2.85 7.93 24.19
N ASN A 290 -3.25 7.17 25.21
CA ASN A 290 -2.35 6.33 25.98
C ASN A 290 -2.58 4.87 25.61
N GLY A 291 -1.53 4.06 25.68
CA GLY A 291 -1.61 2.62 25.37
C GLY A 291 -1.62 2.32 23.88
N LEU A 292 -1.11 3.23 23.05
CA LEU A 292 -0.82 2.94 21.65
C LEU A 292 0.54 2.23 21.50
N PRO A 293 0.72 1.40 20.47
CA PRO A 293 2.02 0.82 20.15
C PRO A 293 3.08 1.91 19.95
N HIS A 294 4.31 1.64 20.39
CA HIS A 294 5.43 2.54 20.13
C HIS A 294 5.80 2.45 18.65
N ALA A 295 5.51 3.51 17.91
CA ALA A 295 5.71 3.60 16.47
C ALA A 295 5.64 5.06 16.00
N GLU A 296 6.11 5.30 14.78
CA GLU A 296 5.76 6.47 13.98
C GLU A 296 4.36 6.29 13.39
N TYR A 297 3.51 7.31 13.48
CA TYR A 297 2.17 7.28 12.88
C TYR A 297 2.10 8.29 11.74
N VAL A 298 1.48 7.87 10.65
CA VAL A 298 1.15 8.75 9.52
C VAL A 298 -0.32 8.59 9.19
N ILE A 299 -1.03 9.69 8.98
CA ILE A 299 -2.46 9.68 8.73
C ILE A 299 -2.73 10.19 7.31
N TYR A 300 -3.48 9.42 6.54
CA TYR A 300 -4.00 9.79 5.24
C TYR A 300 -5.53 9.83 5.31
N LEU A 301 -6.11 10.91 4.76
CA LEU A 301 -7.54 11.07 4.60
C LEU A 301 -7.86 11.40 3.15
N HIS A 302 -8.49 10.43 2.47
CA HIS A 302 -8.89 10.51 1.08
C HIS A 302 -10.37 10.87 0.95
N ASP A 303 -10.78 11.29 -0.25
CA ASP A 303 -12.21 11.26 -0.59
C ASP A 303 -12.72 9.82 -0.67
N ASN A 304 -13.98 9.61 -1.05
CA ASN A 304 -14.60 8.28 -1.01
C ASN A 304 -14.05 7.27 -2.04
N PHE A 305 -13.18 7.66 -2.96
CA PHE A 305 -12.86 6.83 -4.12
C PHE A 305 -11.44 6.25 -4.10
N VAL A 306 -11.32 5.10 -4.75
CA VAL A 306 -10.08 4.40 -5.03
C VAL A 306 -9.93 4.24 -6.54
N ASP A 307 -8.72 4.43 -7.05
CA ASP A 307 -8.38 4.03 -8.41
C ASP A 307 -8.35 2.51 -8.51
N LYS A 308 -9.30 1.93 -9.24
CA LYS A 308 -9.47 0.47 -9.34
C LYS A 308 -8.25 -0.24 -9.93
N THR A 309 -7.44 0.46 -10.74
CA THR A 309 -6.26 -0.11 -11.40
C THR A 309 -5.07 -0.29 -10.47
N SER A 310 -5.00 0.50 -9.40
CA SER A 310 -3.89 0.50 -8.44
C SER A 310 -4.31 0.17 -7.00
N GLY A 311 -5.60 0.26 -6.68
CA GLY A 311 -6.13 0.08 -5.33
C GLY A 311 -5.82 1.24 -4.37
N ARG A 312 -5.41 2.41 -4.89
CA ARG A 312 -5.00 3.58 -4.09
C ARG A 312 -6.06 4.69 -4.05
N GLY A 313 -6.14 5.36 -2.90
CA GLY A 313 -7.00 6.54 -2.69
C GLY A 313 -6.33 7.88 -3.00
N ASP A 314 -5.01 7.89 -3.19
CA ASP A 314 -4.21 9.11 -3.33
C ASP A 314 -4.66 9.96 -4.52
N LYS A 315 -5.02 11.21 -4.22
CA LYS A 315 -5.49 12.22 -5.17
C LYS A 315 -5.02 13.61 -4.76
N ASP A 316 -5.14 14.57 -5.65
CA ASP A 316 -4.81 15.99 -5.40
C ASP A 316 -5.56 16.60 -4.20
N ASN A 317 -6.76 16.11 -3.88
CA ASN A 317 -7.54 16.56 -2.72
C ASN A 317 -7.29 15.75 -1.44
N SER A 318 -6.47 14.69 -1.48
CA SER A 318 -6.14 13.91 -0.28
C SER A 318 -5.37 14.77 0.72
N LEU A 319 -5.63 14.56 2.00
CA LEU A 319 -4.92 15.18 3.10
C LEU A 319 -4.01 14.17 3.75
N ASP A 320 -2.78 14.57 4.03
CA ASP A 320 -1.84 13.80 4.82
C ASP A 320 -1.45 14.58 6.08
N TRP A 321 -1.15 13.83 7.13
CA TRP A 321 -0.48 14.34 8.30
C TRP A 321 0.73 13.48 8.58
N ASP A 322 1.84 13.93 8.01
CA ASP A 322 3.18 13.38 8.16
C ASP A 322 4.03 14.38 8.97
N ASN A 323 3.97 14.26 10.29
CA ASN A 323 4.73 15.10 11.21
C ASN A 323 5.62 14.21 12.10
N PRO A 324 6.95 14.46 12.20
CA PRO A 324 7.82 13.76 13.14
C PRO A 324 7.38 13.85 14.62
N ASP A 325 6.39 14.69 14.95
CA ASP A 325 5.79 14.78 16.28
C ASP A 325 4.84 13.62 16.65
N ILE A 326 4.45 12.73 15.70
CA ILE A 326 3.67 11.49 16.01
C ILE A 326 4.59 10.26 16.09
N ILE A 327 5.79 10.47 16.60
CA ILE A 327 6.62 9.39 17.13
C ILE A 327 6.12 9.14 18.56
N ILE A 328 5.29 8.13 18.72
CA ILE A 328 4.83 7.69 20.04
C ILE A 328 5.95 6.82 20.62
N GLY A 329 6.80 7.44 21.43
CA GLY A 329 7.82 6.78 22.25
C GLY A 329 7.48 6.89 23.73
N GLU A 330 8.05 6.01 24.53
CA GLU A 330 7.91 5.97 25.99
C GLU A 330 8.30 7.28 26.70
#